data_AF-A0A2T4U6J9-F1
#
_entry.id   AF-A0A2T4U6J9-F1
#
_cell.length_a   1.000
_cell.length_b   1.000
_cell.length_c   1.000
_cell.angle_alpha   90.00
_cell.angle_beta   90.00
_cell.angle_gamma   90.00
#
_symmetry.space_group_name_H-M   'P 1'
#
loop_
_entity.id
_entity.type
_entity.pdbx_description
1 polymer ?
#
loop_
_entity_poly.entity_id
_entity_poly.type
_entity_poly.pdbx_seq_one_letter_code
_entity_poly.pdbx_strand_id
1 'polypeptide(L)' 'MTALKDLTQEQKTEYIIALSLLAVSVAVGVVVGMNEEWFARRNFTAGYMAGSLLSVLLLFAVYRSISFLLNLFRK' A
#
# COMPACT_ATOMS: atom_id res chain seq x y z
N MET A 1 0.93 20.65 16.79
CA MET A 1 0.20 19.99 15.68
C MET A 1 -0.01 20.99 14.53
N THR A 2 1.06 21.42 13.87
CA THR A 2 1.00 22.50 12.85
C THR A 2 1.49 22.05 11.47
N ALA A 3 2.11 20.86 11.35
CA ALA A 3 2.71 20.40 10.10
C ALA A 3 1.72 19.99 8.99
N LEU A 4 0.45 19.72 9.32
CA LEU A 4 -0.57 19.34 8.33
C LEU A 4 -1.23 20.56 7.63
N LYS A 5 -1.01 21.78 8.15
CA LYS A 5 -1.73 22.97 7.70
C LYS A 5 -1.14 23.60 6.44
N ASP A 6 0.13 23.33 6.16
CA ASP A 6 0.88 23.90 5.03
C ASP A 6 1.04 22.95 3.84
N LEU A 7 0.28 21.85 3.79
CA LEU A 7 0.34 20.91 2.67
C LEU A 7 -0.42 21.43 1.45
N THR A 8 0.25 21.43 0.30
CA THR A 8 -0.35 21.69 -1.01
C THR A 8 -1.41 20.63 -1.35
N GLN A 9 -2.37 20.95 -2.23
CA GLN A 9 -3.43 20.00 -2.61
C GLN A 9 -2.86 18.73 -3.23
N GLU A 10 -1.80 18.84 -4.04
CA GLU A 10 -1.11 17.69 -4.64
C GLU A 10 -0.51 16.77 -3.58
N GLN A 11 0.21 17.33 -2.60
CA GLN A 11 0.76 16.54 -1.49
C GLN A 11 -0.32 15.84 -0.67
N LYS A 12 -1.46 16.51 -0.43
CA LYS A 12 -2.60 15.87 0.26
C LYS A 12 -3.11 14.67 -0.53
N THR A 13 -3.25 14.80 -1.84
CA THR A 13 -3.67 13.69 -2.70
C THR A 13 -2.65 12.55 -2.67
N GLU A 14 -1.35 12.83 -2.74
CA GLU A 14 -0.30 11.81 -2.63
C GLU A 14 -0.34 11.08 -1.28
N TYR A 15 -0.51 11.80 -0.18
CA TYR A 15 -0.64 11.20 1.15
C TYR A 15 -1.88 10.31 1.26
N ILE A 16 -3.02 10.76 0.73
CA ILE A 16 -4.25 9.96 0.72
C ILE A 16 -4.03 8.66 -0.06
N ILE A 17 -3.43 8.75 -1.26
CA ILE A 17 -3.12 7.57 -2.08
C ILE A 17 -2.20 6.62 -1.32
N ALA A 18 -1.09 7.12 -0.75
CA ALA A 18 -0.16 6.31 0.01
C ALA A 18 -0.83 5.61 1.20
N LEU A 19 -1.69 6.33 1.93
CA LEU A 19 -2.41 5.80 3.08
C LEU A 19 -3.43 4.73 2.66
N SER A 20 -4.13 4.95 1.54
CA SER A 20 -5.02 3.93 0.95
C SER A 20 -4.26 2.67 0.54
N LEU A 21 -3.10 2.81 -0.11
CA LEU A 21 -2.26 1.68 -0.51
C LEU A 21 -1.79 0.86 0.71
N LEU A 22 -1.37 1.54 1.77
CA LEU A 22 -0.97 0.91 3.02
C LEU A 22 -2.16 0.19 3.70
N ALA A 23 -3.33 0.82 3.76
CA ALA A 23 -4.51 0.23 4.37
C ALA A 23 -4.95 -1.06 3.65
N VAL A 24 -4.98 -1.05 2.32
CA VAL A 24 -5.27 -2.24 1.51
C VAL A 24 -4.22 -3.32 1.75
N SER A 25 -2.94 -2.93 1.85
CA SER A 25 -1.85 -3.87 2.06
C SER A 25 -1.90 -4.56 3.41
N VAL A 26 -2.28 -3.84 4.47
CA VAL A 26 -2.53 -4.44 5.79
C VAL A 26 -3.66 -5.47 5.72
N ALA A 27 -4.76 -5.15 5.03
CA ALA A 27 -5.88 -6.08 4.87
C ALA A 27 -5.45 -7.35 4.12
N VAL A 28 -4.69 -7.23 3.03
CA VAL A 28 -4.14 -8.39 2.30
C VAL A 28 -3.21 -9.20 3.19
N GLY A 29 -2.33 -8.55 3.95
CA GLY A 29 -1.47 -9.21 4.93
C GLY A 29 -2.25 -10.04 5.95
N VAL A 30 -3.35 -9.50 6.49
CA VAL A 30 -4.22 -10.24 7.43
C VAL A 30 -4.79 -11.48 6.76
N VAL A 31 -5.35 -11.36 5.55
CA VAL A 31 -5.92 -12.50 4.81
C VAL A 31 -4.86 -13.56 4.52
N VAL A 32 -3.66 -13.17 4.08
CA VAL A 32 -2.55 -14.09 3.81
C VAL A 32 -2.06 -14.77 5.08
N GLY A 33 -1.94 -14.03 6.19
CA GLY A 33 -1.55 -14.59 7.48
C GLY A 33 -2.56 -15.61 8.03
N MET A 34 -3.84 -15.48 7.68
CA MET A 34 -4.92 -16.39 8.09
C MET A 34 -4.99 -17.70 7.27
N ASN A 35 -4.18 -17.88 6.22
CA ASN A 35 -4.16 -19.12 5.44
C ASN A 35 -3.77 -20.32 6.32
N GLU A 36 -4.33 -21.50 6.05
CA GLU A 36 -4.17 -22.70 6.90
C GLU A 36 -2.70 -23.12 7.10
N GLU A 37 -1.86 -22.97 6.07
CA GLU A 37 -0.40 -23.23 6.14
C GLU A 37 0.34 -22.28 7.11
N TRP A 38 -0.22 -21.09 7.30
CA TRP A 38 0.35 -20.00 8.11
C TRP A 38 -0.39 -19.79 9.43
N PHE A 39 -1.46 -20.55 9.66
CA PHE A 39 -2.36 -20.41 10.81
C PHE A 39 -1.70 -20.76 12.16
N ALA A 40 -0.63 -21.56 12.13
CA ALA A 40 0.22 -21.73 13.30
C ALA A 40 0.73 -20.36 13.74
N ARG A 41 0.51 -19.97 15.01
CA ARG A 41 0.86 -18.62 15.53
C ARG A 41 2.27 -18.12 15.16
N ARG A 42 3.26 -19.03 15.03
CA ARG A 42 4.63 -18.66 14.64
C ARG A 42 4.75 -18.23 13.16
N ASN A 43 3.88 -18.74 12.30
CA ASN A 43 3.89 -18.49 10.86
C ASN A 43 2.97 -17.32 10.50
N PHE A 44 1.95 -17.02 11.32
CA PHE A 44 1.01 -15.93 11.08
C PHE A 44 1.73 -14.59 10.84
N THR A 45 2.71 -14.26 11.70
CA THR A 45 3.49 -13.02 11.59
C THR A 45 4.28 -12.95 10.29
N ALA A 46 4.85 -14.08 9.86
CA ALA A 46 5.61 -14.16 8.62
C ALA A 46 4.68 -14.00 7.39
N GLY A 47 3.53 -14.67 7.37
CA GLY A 47 2.54 -14.55 6.30
C GLY A 47 1.94 -13.14 6.22
N TYR A 48 1.62 -12.55 7.37
CA TYR A 48 1.17 -11.16 7.48
C TYR A 48 2.20 -10.16 6.95
N MET A 49 3.46 -10.28 7.39
CA MET A 49 4.53 -9.38 6.95
C MET A 49 4.83 -9.53 5.45
N ALA A 50 4.96 -10.76 4.95
CA ALA A 50 5.22 -11.02 3.54
C ALA A 50 4.06 -10.55 2.66
N GLY A 51 2.82 -10.86 3.05
CA GLY A 51 1.61 -10.46 2.32
C GLY A 51 1.46 -8.95 2.21
N SER A 52 1.61 -8.24 3.34
CA SER A 52 1.51 -6.78 3.37
C SER A 52 2.64 -6.07 2.62
N LEU A 53 3.87 -6.57 2.71
CA LEU A 53 5.02 -6.00 2.00
C LEU A 53 4.91 -6.20 0.48
N LEU A 54 4.56 -7.41 0.04
CA LEU A 54 4.43 -7.70 -1.39
C LEU A 54 3.25 -6.94 -2.00
N SER A 55 2.13 -6.84 -1.29
CA SER A 55 0.96 -6.10 -1.77
C SER A 55 1.27 -4.61 -1.91
N VAL A 56 1.98 -3.99 -0.96
CA VAL A 56 2.27 -2.55 -1.05
C VAL A 56 3.23 -2.26 -2.20
N LEU A 57 4.23 -3.11 -2.41
CA LEU A 57 5.16 -2.99 -3.54
C LEU A 57 4.44 -3.14 -4.88
N LEU A 58 3.57 -4.14 -5.02
CA LEU A 58 2.79 -4.37 -6.23
C LEU A 58 1.88 -3.17 -6.52
N LEU A 59 1.07 -2.75 -5.54
CA LEU A 59 0.12 -1.66 -5.73
C LEU A 59 0.82 -0.34 -6.01
N PHE A 60 1.95 -0.07 -5.36
CA PHE A 60 2.77 1.10 -5.65
C PHE A 60 3.35 1.05 -7.06
N ALA A 61 3.85 -0.11 -7.51
CA ALA A 61 4.33 -0.29 -8.87
C ALA A 61 3.22 -0.02 -9.90
N VAL A 62 2.02 -0.59 -9.69
CA VAL A 62 0.85 -0.35 -10.54
C VAL A 62 0.48 1.13 -10.58
N TYR A 63 0.38 1.78 -9.42
CA TYR A 63 0.10 3.22 -9.33
C TYR A 63 1.14 4.03 -10.11
N ARG A 64 2.43 3.74 -9.93
CA ARG A 64 3.52 4.46 -10.59
C ARG A 64 3.51 4.25 -12.10
N SER A 65 3.27 3.03 -12.57
CA SER A 65 3.14 2.71 -13.99
C SER A 65 1.97 3.44 -14.64
N ILE A 66 0.80 3.47 -14.00
CA ILE A 66 -0.37 4.21 -14.49
C ILE A 66 -0.08 5.71 -14.55
N SER A 67 0.49 6.27 -13.48
CA SER A 67 0.86 7.69 -13.43
C SER A 67 1.85 8.06 -14.54
N PHE A 68 2.85 7.21 -14.78
CA PHE A 68 3.82 7.40 -15.86
C PHE A 68 3.16 7.40 -17.24
N LEU A 69 2.28 6.43 -17.52
CA LEU A 69 1.57 6.35 -18.80
C LEU A 69 0.64 7.56 -19.00
N LEU A 70 -0.14 7.93 -17.99
CA LEU A 70 -1.03 9.11 -18.08
C LEU A 70 -0.26 10.41 -18.33
N ASN A 71 0.90 10.57 -17.70
CA ASN A 71 1.78 11.73 -17.95
C ASN A 71 2.41 11.70 -19.34
N LEU A 72 2.67 10.51 -19.89
CA LEU A 72 3.17 10.36 -21.25
C LEU A 72 2.11 10.72 -22.30
N PHE A 73 0.84 10.34 -22.08
CA PHE A 73 -0.27 10.62 -23.00
C PHE A 73 -0.89 12.02 -22.85
N ARG A 74 -0.66 12.71 -21.72
CA ARG A 74 -1.07 14.12 -21.52
C ARG A 74 -0.08 15.14 -22.09
N LYS A 75 1.05 14.67 -22.61
CA LYS A 75 2.09 15.47 -23.27
C LYS A 75 1.82 15.55 -24.75
#